data_AF-A0A914VJK5-F1
#
_entry.id   AF-A0A914VJK5-F1
#
_cell.length_a   1.000
_cell.length_b   1.000
_cell.length_c   1.000
_cell.angle_alpha   90.00
_cell.angle_beta   90.00
_cell.angle_gamma   90.00
#
_symmetry.space_group_name_H-M   'P 1'
#
loop_
_entity.id
_entity.type
_entity.pdbx_description
1 polymer ?
#
loop_
_entity_poly.entity_id
_entity_poly.type
_entity_poly.pdbx_seq_one_letter_code
_entity_poly.pdbx_strand_id
1 'polypeptide(L)'
;MALYHGAAKVITAEYVPLTIQHPQLAYVHSIELVKNWQKYAGVDFVVSFSSIEHSGLGRYGDPPDPIGDLRELSKIFCLLKQGGLLYIGLPSGSDAVAYNAHRIYGYIRWPMIAAGFEFLGAFYGPNPTPFKKPPPVLSVGNYKQYLFVLRKK
;
A
#
# COMPACT_ATOMS: atom_id res chain seq x y z
N MET A 1 -5.23 -6.75 14.16
CA MET A 1 -5.21 -8.03 13.42
C MET A 1 -3.80 -8.65 13.33
N ALA A 2 -2.74 -7.94 12.88
CA ALA A 2 -1.40 -8.55 12.75
C ALA A 2 -0.82 -9.11 14.07
N LEU A 3 -0.86 -8.33 15.17
CA LEU A 3 -0.42 -8.81 16.49
C LEU A 3 -1.22 -10.04 16.96
N TYR A 4 -2.54 -10.00 16.77
CA TYR A 4 -3.42 -11.12 17.12
C TYR A 4 -3.04 -12.41 16.37
N HIS A 5 -2.53 -12.28 15.15
CA HIS A 5 -2.03 -13.40 14.34
C HIS A 5 -0.52 -13.67 14.52
N GLY A 6 0.08 -13.22 15.62
CA GLY A 6 1.44 -13.61 16.02
C GLY A 6 2.57 -12.74 15.49
N ALA A 7 2.29 -11.55 14.95
CA ALA A 7 3.36 -10.61 14.63
C ALA A 7 4.13 -10.23 15.91
N ALA A 8 5.46 -10.41 15.90
CA ALA A 8 6.29 -10.13 17.08
C ALA A 8 6.31 -8.64 17.46
N LYS A 9 6.22 -7.75 16.46
CA LYS A 9 6.17 -6.29 16.62
C LYS A 9 5.44 -5.68 15.43
N VAL A 10 4.69 -4.61 15.65
CA VAL A 10 4.07 -3.81 14.60
C VAL A 10 4.42 -2.34 14.82
N ILE A 11 4.87 -1.68 13.75
CA ILE A 11 5.16 -0.25 13.73
C ILE A 11 4.13 0.40 12.81
N THR A 12 3.43 1.42 13.32
CA THR A 12 2.55 2.26 12.50
C THR A 12 3.25 3.56 12.13
N ALA A 13 3.14 3.97 10.87
CA ALA A 13 3.68 5.23 10.38
C ALA A 13 2.55 6.24 10.25
N GLU A 14 2.59 7.31 11.02
CA GLU A 14 1.53 8.33 11.02
C GLU A 14 2.10 9.75 11.03
N TYR A 15 1.30 10.72 10.59
CA TYR A 15 1.68 12.15 10.65
C TYR A 15 1.20 12.84 11.92
N VAL A 16 0.33 12.19 12.71
CA VAL A 16 -0.09 12.66 14.04
C VAL A 16 0.57 11.81 15.13
N PRO A 17 1.12 12.42 16.20
CA PRO A 17 1.63 11.67 17.34
C PRO A 17 0.56 10.74 17.94
N LEU A 18 0.92 9.48 18.17
CA LEU A 18 0.05 8.50 18.81
C LEU A 18 0.56 8.12 20.20
N THR A 19 -0.37 7.96 21.14
CA THR A 19 -0.08 7.31 22.42
C THR A 19 -0.27 5.80 22.27
N ILE A 20 0.82 5.05 22.39
CA ILE A 20 0.81 3.59 22.28
C ILE A 20 0.95 2.97 23.66
N GLN A 21 0.01 2.09 24.04
CA GLN A 21 -0.01 1.42 25.35
C GLN A 21 0.39 -0.06 25.29
N HIS A 22 0.55 -0.62 24.09
CA HIS A 22 0.88 -2.03 23.91
C HIS A 22 2.37 -2.22 23.64
N PRO A 23 3.09 -3.11 24.36
CA PRO A 23 4.55 -3.23 24.27
C PRO A 23 5.07 -3.68 22.89
N GLN A 24 4.25 -4.42 22.13
CA GLN A 24 4.58 -4.86 20.78
C GLN A 24 4.13 -3.88 19.67
N LEU A 25 3.50 -2.76 20.03
CA LEU A 25 3.17 -1.68 19.11
C LEU A 25 4.18 -0.55 19.26
N ALA A 26 4.54 0.06 18.14
CA ALA A 26 5.29 1.30 18.13
C ALA A 26 4.73 2.23 17.07
N TYR A 27 5.01 3.52 17.23
CA TYR A 27 4.68 4.56 16.28
C TYR A 27 5.98 5.19 15.77
N VAL A 28 5.98 5.57 14.50
CA VAL A 28 7.00 6.42 13.90
C VAL A 28 6.31 7.54 13.12
N HIS A 29 6.78 8.78 13.29
CA HIS A 29 6.27 9.87 12.47
C HIS A 29 6.69 9.66 11.01
N SER A 30 5.79 9.84 10.03
CA SER A 30 6.09 9.54 8.61
C SER A 30 7.33 10.26 8.07
N ILE A 31 7.57 11.52 8.48
CA ILE A 31 8.79 12.26 8.11
C ILE A 31 10.05 11.60 8.70
N GLU A 32 9.98 11.12 9.94
CA GLU A 32 11.11 10.49 10.62
C GLU A 32 11.39 9.09 10.08
N LEU A 33 10.34 8.37 9.65
CA LEU A 33 10.48 7.13 8.90
C LEU A 33 11.26 7.36 7.60
N VAL A 34 10.90 8.39 6.81
CA VAL A 34 11.57 8.66 5.53
C VAL A 34 13.02 9.10 5.74
N LYS A 35 13.30 9.98 6.72
CA LYS A 35 14.67 10.43 7.02
C LYS A 35 15.59 9.31 7.47
N ASN A 36 15.06 8.35 8.25
CA ASN A 36 15.84 7.29 8.88
C ASN A 36 15.41 5.89 8.38
N TRP A 37 14.99 5.78 7.12
CA TRP A 37 14.32 4.58 6.60
C TRP A 37 15.14 3.30 6.74
N GLN A 38 16.48 3.41 6.67
CA GLN A 38 17.40 2.27 6.81
C GLN A 38 17.26 1.57 8.17
N LYS A 39 16.88 2.31 9.23
CA LYS A 39 16.62 1.75 10.56
C LYS A 39 15.41 0.81 10.58
N TYR A 40 14.50 1.00 9.63
CA TYR A 40 13.23 0.28 9.52
C TYR A 40 13.22 -0.70 8.34
N ALA A 41 14.34 -0.84 7.61
CA ALA A 41 14.45 -1.78 6.51
C ALA A 41 14.55 -3.23 7.01
N GLY A 42 14.14 -4.17 6.15
CA GLY A 42 14.15 -5.60 6.45
C GLY A 42 12.87 -6.11 7.11
N VAL A 43 11.76 -5.39 7.04
CA VAL A 43 10.48 -5.86 7.60
C VAL A 43 9.92 -7.05 6.82
N ASP A 44 9.27 -7.97 7.53
CA ASP A 44 8.64 -9.16 6.95
C ASP A 44 7.45 -8.82 6.05
N PHE A 45 6.69 -7.79 6.44
CA PHE A 45 5.56 -7.34 5.66
C PHE A 45 5.26 -5.85 5.88
N VAL A 46 4.56 -5.26 4.91
CA VAL A 46 3.98 -3.92 4.98
C VAL A 46 2.51 -4.03 4.64
N VAL A 47 1.69 -3.29 5.39
CA VAL A 47 0.26 -3.13 5.12
C VAL A 47 -0.01 -1.66 4.81
N SER A 48 -0.62 -1.38 3.66
CA SER A 48 -1.11 -0.05 3.32
C SER A 48 -2.50 -0.19 2.72
N PHE A 49 -3.48 0.55 3.23
CA PHE A 49 -4.85 0.43 2.75
C PHE A 49 -5.46 1.81 2.63
N SER A 50 -5.96 2.15 1.44
CA SER A 50 -6.58 3.45 1.18
C SER A 50 -5.66 4.64 1.47
N SER A 51 -4.45 4.63 0.90
CA SER A 51 -3.41 5.63 1.17
C SER A 51 -2.64 5.99 -0.10
N ILE A 52 -2.00 4.99 -0.73
CA ILE A 52 -1.10 5.19 -1.87
C ILE A 52 -1.79 5.82 -3.09
N GLU A 53 -3.06 5.50 -3.31
CA GLU A 53 -3.82 6.03 -4.45
C GLU A 53 -3.96 7.57 -4.44
N HIS A 54 -3.73 8.20 -3.29
CA HIS A 54 -3.82 9.64 -3.09
C HIS A 54 -2.50 10.37 -3.33
N SER A 55 -1.36 9.67 -3.27
CA SER A 55 -0.02 10.28 -3.22
C SER A 55 0.30 11.09 -4.49
N GLY A 56 0.69 12.36 -4.34
CA GLY A 56 1.05 13.23 -5.46
C GLY A 56 -0.15 13.83 -6.19
N LEU A 57 -1.35 13.76 -5.61
CA LEU A 57 -2.54 14.43 -6.14
C LEU A 57 -2.82 15.78 -5.48
N GLY A 58 -2.03 16.17 -4.49
CA GLY A 58 -2.22 17.42 -3.74
C GLY A 58 -3.44 17.44 -2.83
N ARG A 59 -4.03 16.27 -2.56
CA ARG A 59 -5.19 16.11 -1.67
C ARG A 59 -4.88 16.58 -0.25
N TYR A 60 -3.66 16.32 0.21
CA TYR A 60 -3.24 16.53 1.60
C TYR A 60 -2.26 17.69 1.73
N GLY A 61 -2.23 18.59 0.73
CA GLY A 61 -1.25 19.67 0.66
C GLY A 61 0.13 19.23 0.17
N ASP A 62 0.27 17.97 -0.26
CA ASP A 62 1.43 17.49 -0.98
C ASP A 62 1.59 18.21 -2.33
N PRO A 63 2.82 18.47 -2.81
CA PRO A 63 3.01 18.96 -4.17
C PRO A 63 2.45 17.95 -5.17
N PRO A 64 1.78 18.40 -6.25
CA PRO A 64 1.38 17.52 -7.34
C PRO A 64 2.60 16.75 -7.91
N ASP A 65 2.50 15.42 -7.90
CA ASP A 65 3.48 14.49 -8.43
C ASP A 65 2.76 13.37 -9.20
N PRO A 66 2.77 13.40 -10.55
CA PRO A 66 2.13 12.38 -11.38
C PRO A 66 2.57 10.95 -11.10
N ILE A 67 3.74 10.74 -10.49
CA ILE A 67 4.29 9.42 -10.13
C ILE A 67 4.37 9.19 -8.61
N GLY A 68 3.70 10.03 -7.79
CA GLY A 68 3.79 9.97 -6.34
C GLY A 68 3.45 8.60 -5.74
N ASP A 69 2.42 7.93 -6.26
CA ASP A 69 2.04 6.56 -5.88
C ASP A 69 3.16 5.53 -6.14
N LEU A 70 3.85 5.63 -7.29
CA LEU A 70 4.98 4.78 -7.64
C LEU A 70 6.19 5.05 -6.73
N ARG A 71 6.40 6.30 -6.33
CA ARG A 71 7.47 6.68 -5.39
C ARG A 71 7.23 6.14 -3.99
N GLU A 72 5.99 6.21 -3.50
CA GLU A 72 5.65 5.58 -2.21
C GLU A 72 5.83 4.05 -2.26
N LEU A 73 5.44 3.40 -3.35
CA LEU A 73 5.71 1.98 -3.58
C LEU A 73 7.20 1.65 -3.59
N SER A 74 8.03 2.51 -4.18
CA SER A 74 9.48 2.36 -4.16
C SER A 74 10.05 2.44 -2.74
N LYS A 75 9.54 3.34 -1.90
CA LYS A 75 9.94 3.41 -0.48
C LYS A 75 9.55 2.13 0.27
N ILE A 76 8.32 1.65 0.07
CA ILE A 76 7.84 0.39 0.65
C ILE A 76 8.71 -0.79 0.21
N PHE A 77 9.08 -0.83 -1.08
CA PHE A 77 9.97 -1.85 -1.62
C PHE A 77 11.34 -1.84 -0.91
N CYS A 78 11.90 -0.68 -0.59
CA CYS A 78 13.15 -0.55 0.17
C CYS A 78 13.02 -1.00 1.63
N LEU A 79 11.85 -0.84 2.25
CA LEU A 79 11.60 -1.28 3.63
C LEU A 79 11.48 -2.80 3.74
N LEU A 80 10.89 -3.47 2.73
CA LEU A 80 10.69 -4.92 2.74
C LEU A 80 11.99 -5.70 2.58
N LYS A 81 12.14 -6.78 3.35
CA LYS A 81 13.18 -7.79 3.08
C LYS A 81 12.88 -8.57 1.79
N GLN A 82 13.89 -9.28 1.29
CA GLN A 82 13.70 -10.20 0.16
C GLN A 82 12.64 -11.25 0.49
N GLY A 83 11.66 -11.45 -0.41
CA GLY A 83 10.52 -12.34 -0.16
C GLY A 83 9.49 -11.81 0.85
N GLY A 84 9.65 -10.59 1.36
CA GLY A 84 8.67 -9.92 2.23
C GLY A 84 7.36 -9.64 1.51
N LEU A 85 6.27 -9.49 2.30
CA LEU A 85 4.91 -9.36 1.77
C LEU A 85 4.39 -7.92 1.82
N LEU A 86 3.78 -7.48 0.73
CA LEU A 86 3.02 -6.24 0.68
C LEU A 86 1.53 -6.57 0.59
N TYR A 87 0.78 -6.13 1.59
CA TYR A 87 -0.68 -6.11 1.61
C TYR A 87 -1.13 -4.69 1.25
N ILE A 88 -1.61 -4.49 0.03
CA ILE A 88 -1.96 -3.16 -0.47
C ILE A 88 -3.41 -3.07 -0.94
N GLY A 89 -4.17 -2.15 -0.34
CA GLY A 89 -5.56 -1.87 -0.72
C GLY A 89 -5.64 -0.74 -1.73
N LEU A 90 -6.06 -1.02 -2.97
CA LEU A 90 -6.16 -0.03 -4.05
C LEU A 90 -7.50 -0.08 -4.80
N PRO A 91 -7.97 1.06 -5.33
CA PRO A 91 -9.11 1.11 -6.25
C PRO A 91 -8.75 0.48 -7.60
N SER A 92 -9.49 -0.53 -8.06
CA SER A 92 -9.25 -1.18 -9.36
C SER A 92 -10.45 -1.10 -10.28
N GLY A 93 -10.18 -0.74 -11.53
CA GLY A 93 -11.16 -0.44 -12.55
C GLY A 93 -10.48 0.01 -13.85
N SER A 94 -11.14 0.84 -14.65
CA SER A 94 -10.49 1.53 -15.76
C SER A 94 -9.49 2.56 -15.24
N ASP A 95 -8.28 2.62 -15.81
CA ASP A 95 -7.26 3.60 -15.42
C ASP A 95 -7.84 5.02 -15.47
N ALA A 96 -7.83 5.70 -14.33
CA ALA A 96 -8.39 7.03 -14.20
C ALA A 96 -7.79 7.76 -13.00
N VAL A 97 -7.91 9.08 -13.02
CA VAL A 97 -7.59 9.95 -11.89
C VAL A 97 -8.84 10.75 -11.57
N ALA A 98 -9.41 10.53 -10.38
CA ALA A 98 -10.59 11.23 -9.92
C ALA A 98 -10.20 12.59 -9.32
N TYR A 99 -9.77 13.53 -10.17
CA TYR A 99 -9.19 14.82 -9.76
C TYR A 99 -8.13 14.62 -8.65
N ASN A 100 -8.22 15.33 -7.53
CA ASN A 100 -7.35 15.15 -6.38
C ASN A 100 -7.87 14.11 -5.37
N ALA A 101 -8.90 13.32 -5.71
CA ALA A 101 -9.45 12.35 -4.79
C ALA A 101 -8.60 11.09 -4.72
N HIS A 102 -8.38 10.38 -5.82
CA HIS A 102 -7.58 9.15 -5.88
C HIS A 102 -7.31 8.71 -7.32
N ARG A 103 -6.38 7.76 -7.50
CA ARG A 103 -6.18 7.01 -8.75
C ARG A 103 -6.98 5.71 -8.75
N ILE A 104 -7.44 5.31 -9.92
CA ILE A 104 -8.02 3.98 -10.20
C ILE A 104 -7.01 3.22 -11.06
N TYR A 105 -6.68 2.00 -10.63
CA TYR A 105 -5.64 1.18 -11.25
C TYR A 105 -6.25 0.17 -12.22
N GLY A 106 -5.93 0.33 -13.50
CA GLY A 106 -6.35 -0.57 -14.58
C GLY A 106 -5.16 -1.18 -15.32
N TYR A 107 -5.36 -1.59 -16.58
CA TYR A 107 -4.36 -2.29 -17.38
C TYR A 107 -3.04 -1.54 -17.57
N ILE A 108 -3.03 -0.21 -17.45
CA ILE A 108 -1.83 0.61 -17.67
C ILE A 108 -1.08 0.84 -16.36
N ARG A 109 -1.76 1.32 -15.31
CA ARG A 109 -1.11 1.73 -14.06
C ARG A 109 -0.83 0.55 -13.14
N TRP A 110 -1.68 -0.48 -13.14
CA TRP A 110 -1.50 -1.65 -12.26
C TRP A 110 -0.17 -2.39 -12.48
N PRO A 111 0.27 -2.70 -13.71
CA PRO A 111 1.58 -3.32 -13.94
C PRO A 111 2.75 -2.51 -13.39
N MET A 112 2.63 -1.17 -13.35
CA MET A 112 3.66 -0.30 -12.78
C MET A 112 3.72 -0.44 -11.25
N ILE A 113 2.58 -0.56 -10.58
CA ILE A 113 2.50 -0.81 -9.14
C ILE A 113 3.05 -2.19 -8.78
N ALA A 114 2.72 -3.20 -9.58
CA ALA A 114 3.17 -4.57 -9.36
C ALA A 114 4.62 -4.83 -9.77
N ALA A 115 5.31 -3.83 -10.36
CA ALA A 115 6.69 -3.97 -10.82
C ALA A 115 7.62 -4.31 -9.64
N GLY A 116 8.51 -5.29 -9.85
CA GLY A 116 9.40 -5.80 -8.80
C GLY A 116 8.73 -6.76 -7.80
N PHE A 117 7.41 -6.97 -7.91
CA PHE A 117 6.69 -7.91 -7.06
C PHE A 117 6.20 -9.14 -7.85
N GLU A 118 5.91 -10.20 -7.10
CA GLU A 118 5.13 -11.35 -7.51
C GLU A 118 3.72 -11.21 -6.94
N PHE A 119 2.72 -11.40 -7.80
CA PHE A 119 1.32 -11.37 -7.39
C PHE A 119 0.92 -12.73 -6.80
N LEU A 120 0.47 -12.75 -5.54
CA LEU A 120 0.04 -13.96 -4.84
C LEU A 120 -1.49 -14.13 -4.82
N GLY A 121 -2.21 -13.00 -4.83
CA GLY A 121 -3.67 -12.99 -4.89
C GLY A 121 -4.27 -11.63 -4.60
N ALA A 122 -5.57 -11.51 -4.83
CA ALA A 122 -6.36 -10.34 -4.44
C ALA A 122 -7.63 -10.77 -3.70
N PHE A 123 -8.15 -9.92 -2.82
CA PHE A 123 -9.38 -10.16 -2.05
C PHE A 123 -10.33 -8.97 -2.22
N TYR A 124 -11.64 -9.25 -2.14
CA TYR A 124 -12.68 -8.22 -2.24
C TYR A 124 -13.78 -8.47 -1.22
N GLY A 125 -14.13 -7.41 -0.49
CA GLY A 125 -15.16 -7.46 0.54
C GLY A 125 -14.86 -8.55 1.59
N PRO A 126 -15.90 -9.24 2.11
CA PRO A 126 -15.72 -10.26 3.15
C PRO A 126 -15.31 -11.63 2.58
N ASN A 127 -15.12 -11.77 1.27
CA ASN A 127 -14.85 -13.08 0.67
C ASN A 127 -13.41 -13.54 0.99
N PRO A 128 -13.22 -14.67 1.71
CA PRO A 128 -11.88 -15.16 2.04
C PRO A 128 -11.20 -15.88 0.87
N THR A 129 -11.88 -16.07 -0.26
CA THR A 129 -11.32 -16.75 -1.43
C THR A 129 -10.54 -15.74 -2.30
N PRO A 130 -9.23 -15.95 -2.51
CA PRO A 130 -8.44 -15.02 -3.31
C PRO A 130 -8.69 -15.18 -4.81
N PHE A 131 -8.75 -14.07 -5.53
CA PHE A 131 -8.55 -14.03 -6.97
C PHE A 131 -7.10 -14.38 -7.30
N LYS A 132 -6.89 -15.39 -8.15
CA LYS A 132 -5.55 -15.84 -8.59
C LYS A 132 -4.98 -15.08 -9.77
N LYS A 133 -5.73 -14.10 -10.28
CA LYS A 133 -5.29 -13.12 -11.28
C LYS A 133 -5.69 -11.73 -10.78
N PRO A 134 -5.03 -10.65 -11.24
CA PRO A 134 -5.51 -9.30 -11.00
C PRO A 134 -6.99 -9.19 -11.42
N PRO A 135 -7.83 -8.52 -10.62
CA PRO A 135 -9.25 -8.42 -10.89
C PRO A 135 -9.49 -7.72 -12.24
N PRO A 136 -10.59 -8.08 -12.94
CA PRO A 136 -10.87 -7.55 -14.26
C PRO A 136 -11.09 -6.04 -14.21
N VAL A 137 -10.75 -5.37 -15.32
CA VAL A 137 -11.03 -3.95 -15.50
C VAL A 137 -12.54 -3.74 -15.54
N LEU A 138 -13.02 -2.91 -14.63
CA LEU A 138 -14.42 -2.46 -14.56
C LEU A 138 -14.60 -1.24 -15.47
N SER A 139 -15.82 -1.03 -15.96
CA SER A 139 -16.17 0.11 -16.81
C SER A 139 -15.81 1.45 -16.16
N VAL A 140 -15.52 2.47 -16.98
CA VAL A 140 -15.27 3.85 -16.51
C VAL A 140 -16.38 4.30 -15.54
N GLY A 141 -15.99 4.82 -14.37
CA GLY A 141 -16.91 5.24 -13.31
C GLY A 141 -17.31 4.15 -12.31
N ASN A 142 -17.07 2.87 -12.61
CA ASN A 142 -17.22 1.76 -11.66
C ASN A 142 -15.83 1.23 -11.29
N TYR A 143 -15.48 1.29 -10.00
CA TYR A 143 -14.26 0.66 -9.47
C TYR A 143 -14.56 -0.01 -8.13
N LYS A 144 -13.67 -0.91 -7.71
CA LYS A 144 -13.76 -1.62 -6.43
C LYS A 144 -12.43 -1.52 -5.70
N GLN A 145 -12.46 -1.36 -4.38
CA GLN A 145 -11.27 -1.46 -3.55
C GLN A 145 -10.90 -2.93 -3.36
N TYR A 146 -9.78 -3.37 -3.92
CA TYR A 146 -9.27 -4.72 -3.71
C TYR A 146 -8.07 -4.67 -2.76
N LEU A 147 -7.94 -5.70 -1.93
CA LEU A 147 -6.71 -5.98 -1.19
C LEU A 147 -5.83 -6.88 -2.03
N PHE A 148 -4.68 -6.40 -2.46
CA PHE A 148 -3.67 -7.16 -3.17
C PHE A 148 -2.62 -7.70 -2.21
N VAL A 149 -2.19 -8.94 -2.43
CA VAL A 149 -1.07 -9.56 -1.73
C VAL A 149 0.05 -9.80 -2.72
N LEU A 150 1.16 -9.11 -2.48
CA LEU A 150 2.33 -9.08 -3.33
C LEU A 150 3.55 -9.56 -2.55
N ARG A 151 4.51 -10.22 -3.22
CA ARG A 151 5.78 -10.66 -2.63
C ARG A 151 6.94 -9.98 -3.35
N LYS A 152 7.87 -9.40 -2.58
CA LYS A 152 9.08 -8.79 -3.14
C LYS A 152 9.96 -9.86 -3.82
N LYS A 153 10.31 -9.64 -5.10
CA LYS A 153 11.20 -10.49 -5.91
C LYS A 153 12.66 -10.14 -5.75
#